data_AF-A0A9Q7SDX5-F1
#
_entry.id   AF-A0A9Q7SDX5-F1
#
_cell.length_a   1.000
_cell.length_b   1.000
_cell.length_c   1.000
_cell.angle_alpha   90.00
_cell.angle_beta   90.00
_cell.angle_gamma   90.00
#
_symmetry.space_group_name_H-M   'P 1'
#
loop_
_entity.id
_entity.type
_entity.pdbx_description
1 polymer ?
#
loop_
_entity_poly.entity_id
_entity_poly.type
_entity_poly.pdbx_seq_one_letter_code
_entity_poly.pdbx_strand_id
1 'polypeptide(L)'
;MFFAHAAHHSSQASTLPRYADPMPEAQSAPVRASGSSATRALTTQWLTRGAVFAVLMVLVRVVQGLALSLWETHGTAINIVLVLVFLTAVTAWAVADGRGDAERNPDPDRREDLAMWWLLGGIFAGVVSGLAIWLISLFNDGIYAASILAELTTTAAFVALLVFVPAMAGVFAGRLLVDRKHKEHAALQQSDTDVFQAVQEEADATK
;
A
#
# COMPACT_ATOMS: atom_id res chain seq x y z
N MET A 1 -61.29 -31.23 -64.17
CA MET A 1 -60.53 -31.92 -65.24
C MET A 1 -59.59 -30.89 -65.85
N PHE A 2 -58.27 -31.11 -65.69
CA PHE A 2 -57.15 -30.73 -66.57
C PHE A 2 -56.99 -29.32 -67.21
N PHE A 3 -55.77 -28.78 -67.00
CA PHE A 3 -54.90 -27.93 -67.88
C PHE A 3 -55.37 -26.49 -68.26
N ALA A 4 -54.68 -25.41 -67.88
CA ALA A 4 -53.34 -24.90 -68.28
C ALA A 4 -53.36 -23.97 -69.51
N HIS A 5 -53.09 -22.67 -69.32
CA HIS A 5 -52.46 -21.73 -70.27
C HIS A 5 -52.27 -20.36 -69.55
N ALA A 6 -51.07 -19.94 -69.11
CA ALA A 6 -50.05 -19.20 -69.86
C ALA A 6 -50.60 -17.91 -70.51
N ALA A 7 -50.04 -16.70 -70.39
CA ALA A 7 -48.83 -16.17 -69.76
C ALA A 7 -48.92 -14.62 -69.82
N HIS A 8 -47.92 -13.97 -69.22
CA HIS A 8 -47.23 -12.75 -69.66
C HIS A 8 -47.31 -11.47 -68.81
N HIS A 9 -46.08 -10.96 -68.62
CA HIS A 9 -45.66 -9.59 -68.33
C HIS A 9 -45.40 -9.13 -66.88
N SER A 10 -44.12 -9.28 -66.51
CA SER A 10 -43.21 -8.23 -66.00
C SER A 10 -43.62 -7.45 -64.75
N SER A 11 -42.86 -7.60 -63.66
CA SER A 11 -41.96 -6.54 -63.18
C SER A 11 -41.18 -6.96 -61.91
N GLN A 12 -39.94 -6.49 -61.84
CA GLN A 12 -39.08 -6.33 -60.66
C GLN A 12 -38.41 -7.58 -60.06
N ALA A 13 -37.21 -7.86 -60.59
CA ALA A 13 -36.14 -8.46 -59.82
C ALA A 13 -35.80 -7.54 -58.65
N SER A 14 -36.19 -7.94 -57.43
CA SER A 14 -35.70 -7.33 -56.20
C SER A 14 -34.26 -7.76 -56.00
N THR A 15 -33.33 -6.84 -56.28
CA THR A 15 -31.93 -6.96 -55.87
C THR A 15 -31.85 -6.85 -54.36
N LEU A 16 -31.95 -7.99 -53.67
CA LEU A 16 -31.56 -8.07 -52.27
C LEU A 16 -30.03 -7.89 -52.18
N PRO A 17 -29.52 -7.03 -51.30
CA PRO A 17 -28.10 -7.00 -51.02
C PRO A 17 -27.71 -8.35 -50.39
N ARG A 18 -26.74 -9.02 -51.01
CA ARG A 18 -26.06 -10.19 -50.48
C ARG A 18 -25.23 -9.73 -49.27
N TYR A 19 -25.83 -9.61 -48.09
CA TYR A 19 -25.09 -9.49 -46.83
C TYR A 19 -24.92 -10.89 -46.23
N ALA A 20 -23.94 -11.61 -46.78
CA ALA A 20 -23.39 -12.80 -46.18
C ALA A 20 -21.88 -12.74 -46.37
N ASP A 21 -21.25 -11.73 -45.78
CA ASP A 21 -19.90 -11.92 -45.25
C ASP A 21 -20.07 -12.54 -43.86
N PRO A 22 -19.48 -13.72 -43.58
CA PRO A 22 -19.32 -14.12 -42.19
C PRO A 22 -18.47 -13.03 -41.52
N MET A 23 -19.03 -12.40 -40.48
CA MET A 23 -18.27 -11.51 -39.60
C MET A 23 -16.95 -12.23 -39.26
N PRO A 24 -15.78 -11.63 -39.49
CA PRO A 24 -14.55 -12.19 -38.95
C PRO A 24 -14.81 -12.37 -37.46
N GLU A 25 -14.64 -13.61 -36.99
CA GLU A 25 -14.78 -13.99 -35.59
C GLU A 25 -14.32 -12.83 -34.74
N ALA A 26 -15.22 -12.31 -33.90
CA ALA A 26 -14.83 -11.41 -32.83
C ALA A 26 -13.70 -12.14 -32.11
N GLN A 27 -12.47 -11.70 -32.40
CA GLN A 27 -11.26 -12.28 -31.88
C GLN A 27 -11.40 -12.06 -30.38
N SER A 28 -11.82 -13.12 -29.70
CA SER A 28 -11.93 -13.18 -28.26
C SER A 28 -10.52 -13.02 -27.75
N ALA A 29 -10.14 -11.76 -27.55
CA ALA A 29 -8.86 -11.40 -26.99
C ALA A 29 -8.71 -12.25 -25.73
N PRO A 30 -7.63 -13.05 -25.59
CA PRO A 30 -7.43 -13.79 -24.37
C PRO A 30 -7.39 -12.76 -23.24
N VAL A 31 -8.36 -12.84 -22.33
CA VAL A 31 -8.35 -12.10 -21.07
C VAL A 31 -7.04 -12.50 -20.39
N ARG A 32 -6.03 -11.66 -20.59
CA ARG A 32 -4.67 -11.91 -20.12
C ARG A 32 -4.80 -12.07 -18.61
N ALA A 33 -4.54 -13.27 -18.12
CA ALA A 33 -4.54 -13.58 -16.70
C ALA A 33 -3.47 -12.73 -15.99
N SER A 34 -3.78 -11.48 -15.66
CA SER A 34 -2.92 -10.60 -14.87
C SER A 34 -3.07 -10.85 -13.35
N GLY A 35 -3.95 -11.79 -12.97
CA GLY A 35 -4.37 -12.00 -11.60
C GLY A 35 -3.35 -12.67 -10.68
N SER A 36 -2.30 -13.33 -11.19
CA SER A 36 -1.36 -14.08 -10.34
C SER A 36 -0.13 -13.26 -9.90
N SER A 37 0.37 -12.36 -10.75
CA SER A 37 1.58 -11.57 -10.46
C SER A 37 1.28 -10.35 -9.58
N ALA A 38 0.17 -9.66 -9.83
CA ALA A 38 -0.27 -8.52 -9.00
C ALA A 38 -0.57 -8.98 -7.57
N THR A 39 -1.30 -10.08 -7.42
CA THR A 39 -1.65 -10.64 -6.10
C THR A 39 -0.42 -11.08 -5.30
N ARG A 40 0.61 -11.66 -5.95
CA ARG A 40 1.86 -12.05 -5.27
C ARG A 40 2.75 -10.87 -4.87
N ALA A 41 2.81 -9.82 -5.70
CA ALA A 41 3.54 -8.60 -5.36
C ALA A 41 2.87 -7.88 -4.17
N LEU A 42 1.54 -7.81 -4.18
CA LEU A 42 0.73 -7.23 -3.10
C LEU A 42 0.87 -8.02 -1.79
N THR A 43 0.91 -9.37 -1.82
CA THR A 43 1.06 -10.17 -0.59
C THR A 43 2.47 -10.16 0.01
N THR A 44 3.50 -9.97 -0.82
CA THR A 44 4.88 -10.02 -0.31
C THR A 44 5.26 -8.75 0.45
N GLN A 45 4.71 -7.59 0.04
CA GLN A 45 5.09 -6.30 0.64
C GLN A 45 4.62 -6.14 2.09
N TRP A 46 3.38 -6.50 2.42
CA TRP A 46 2.88 -6.42 3.80
C TRP A 46 3.56 -7.44 4.72
N LEU A 47 3.79 -8.66 4.21
CA LEU A 47 4.43 -9.73 4.98
C LEU A 47 5.88 -9.36 5.31
N THR A 48 6.60 -8.74 4.37
CA THR A 48 7.98 -8.28 4.60
C THR A 48 8.04 -7.22 5.70
N ARG A 49 7.13 -6.24 5.69
CA ARG A 49 7.03 -5.21 6.75
C ARG A 49 6.77 -5.84 8.11
N GLY A 50 5.75 -6.68 8.20
CA GLY A 50 5.40 -7.39 9.44
C GLY A 50 6.53 -8.28 9.95
N ALA A 51 7.22 -9.01 9.07
CA ALA A 51 8.32 -9.88 9.43
C ALA A 51 9.54 -9.10 9.96
N VAL A 52 9.91 -7.99 9.33
CA VAL A 52 11.03 -7.16 9.80
C VAL A 52 10.73 -6.60 11.19
N PHE A 53 9.53 -6.09 11.43
CA PHE A 53 9.15 -5.60 12.77
C PHE A 53 9.02 -6.72 13.80
N ALA A 54 8.57 -7.91 13.41
CA ALA A 54 8.57 -9.08 14.30
C ALA A 54 9.98 -9.38 14.79
N VAL A 55 10.95 -9.49 13.87
CA VAL A 55 12.36 -9.75 14.20
C VAL A 55 12.94 -8.62 15.03
N LEU A 56 12.72 -7.36 14.64
CA LEU A 56 13.17 -6.18 15.38
C LEU A 56 12.63 -6.19 16.82
N MET A 57 11.34 -6.50 16.98
CA MET A 57 10.70 -6.52 18.30
C MET A 57 11.25 -7.66 19.17
N VAL A 58 11.48 -8.84 18.60
CA VAL A 58 12.15 -9.94 19.32
C VAL A 58 13.52 -9.50 19.81
N LEU A 59 14.33 -8.88 18.94
CA LEU A 59 15.65 -8.38 19.32
C LEU A 59 15.58 -7.33 20.44
N VAL A 60 14.66 -6.36 20.32
CA VAL A 60 14.44 -5.34 21.35
C VAL A 60 14.09 -5.99 22.68
N ARG A 61 13.22 -7.00 22.69
CA ARG A 61 12.83 -7.68 23.94
C ARG A 61 13.95 -8.54 24.53
N VAL A 62 14.75 -9.21 23.70
CA VAL A 62 15.92 -9.95 24.17
C VAL A 62 16.95 -9.01 24.79
N VAL A 63 17.26 -7.90 24.12
CA VAL A 63 18.14 -6.84 24.64
C VAL A 63 17.57 -6.24 25.91
N GLN A 64 16.26 -5.98 25.96
CA GLN A 64 15.58 -5.47 27.15
C GLN A 64 15.75 -6.43 28.34
N GLY A 65 15.48 -7.73 28.15
CA GLY A 65 15.61 -8.73 29.22
C GLY A 65 17.04 -8.85 29.74
N LEU A 66 18.02 -8.92 28.83
CA LEU A 66 19.45 -8.99 29.18
C LEU A 66 19.92 -7.71 29.88
N ALA A 67 19.59 -6.53 29.35
CA ALA A 67 20.01 -5.26 29.91
C ALA A 67 19.40 -5.00 31.29
N LEU A 68 18.14 -5.40 31.50
CA LEU A 68 17.50 -5.34 32.82
C LEU A 68 18.17 -6.26 33.83
N SER A 69 18.60 -7.46 33.40
CA SER A 69 19.31 -8.40 34.27
C SER A 69 20.70 -7.92 34.68
N LEU A 70 21.35 -7.06 33.88
CA LEU A 70 22.71 -6.56 34.15
C LEU A 70 22.72 -5.21 34.88
N TRP A 71 21.72 -4.35 34.61
CA TRP A 71 21.64 -2.98 35.15
C TRP A 71 20.25 -2.70 35.75
N GLU A 72 19.89 -3.47 36.78
CA GLU A 72 18.58 -3.40 37.44
C GLU A 72 18.20 -1.97 37.88
N THR A 73 19.16 -1.17 38.37
CA THR A 73 18.95 0.22 38.82
C THR A 73 18.55 1.19 37.71
N HIS A 74 18.75 0.85 36.44
CA HIS A 74 18.47 1.73 35.29
C HIS A 74 17.31 1.24 34.43
N GLY A 75 16.49 0.31 34.93
CA GLY A 75 15.50 -0.37 34.11
C GLY A 75 14.48 0.54 33.42
N THR A 76 14.05 1.61 34.08
CA THR A 76 13.16 2.61 33.47
C THR A 76 13.82 3.33 32.28
N ALA A 77 15.08 3.76 32.43
CA ALA A 77 15.79 4.46 31.37
C ALA A 77 16.04 3.55 30.16
N ILE A 78 16.43 2.29 30.41
CA ILE A 78 16.62 1.27 29.36
C ILE A 78 15.33 1.07 28.57
N ASN A 79 14.18 0.93 29.26
CA ASN A 79 12.90 0.75 28.60
C ASN A 79 12.52 1.96 27.73
N ILE A 80 12.64 3.17 28.27
CA ILE A 80 12.34 4.40 27.52
C ILE A 80 13.20 4.51 26.27
N VAL A 81 14.52 4.29 26.38
CA VAL A 81 15.44 4.39 25.24
C VAL A 81 15.10 3.34 24.18
N LEU A 82 14.87 2.08 24.56
CA LEU A 82 14.53 1.02 23.63
C LEU A 82 13.19 1.29 22.91
N VAL A 83 12.18 1.77 23.64
CA VAL A 83 10.91 2.18 23.04
C VAL A 83 11.11 3.33 22.06
N LEU A 84 11.86 4.37 22.43
CA LEU A 84 12.14 5.49 21.53
C LEU A 84 12.87 5.06 20.27
N VAL A 85 13.89 4.21 20.39
CA VAL A 85 14.61 3.65 19.23
C VAL A 85 13.65 2.88 18.33
N PHE A 86 12.81 2.01 18.91
CA PHE A 86 11.81 1.27 18.13
C PHE A 86 10.81 2.21 17.43
N LEU A 87 10.26 3.20 18.14
CA LEU A 87 9.33 4.18 17.58
C LEU A 87 9.97 4.98 16.44
N THR A 88 11.22 5.43 16.58
CA THR A 88 11.91 6.15 15.51
C THR A 88 12.10 5.29 14.27
N ALA A 89 12.44 4.01 14.42
CA ALA A 89 12.59 3.08 13.31
C ALA A 89 11.25 2.84 12.58
N VAL A 90 10.17 2.60 13.34
CA VAL A 90 8.81 2.44 12.79
C VAL A 90 8.37 3.70 12.06
N THR A 91 8.45 4.87 12.70
CA THR A 91 8.01 6.14 12.12
C THR A 91 8.83 6.50 10.88
N ALA A 92 10.15 6.36 10.91
CA ALA A 92 11.00 6.70 9.77
C ALA A 92 10.65 5.87 8.52
N TRP A 93 10.43 4.57 8.70
CA TRP A 93 10.01 3.71 7.60
C TRP A 93 8.59 4.05 7.14
N ALA A 94 7.65 4.30 8.06
CA ALA A 94 6.30 4.71 7.73
C ALA A 94 6.23 6.03 6.95
N VAL A 95 7.09 7.00 7.26
CA VAL A 95 7.26 8.22 6.47
C VAL A 95 7.73 7.90 5.06
N ALA A 96 8.75 7.03 4.91
CA ALA A 96 9.23 6.63 3.59
C ALA A 96 8.14 5.92 2.78
N ASP A 97 7.36 5.05 3.41
CA ASP A 97 6.22 4.37 2.78
C ASP A 97 5.11 5.36 2.36
N GLY A 98 4.74 6.30 3.22
CA GLY A 98 3.72 7.31 2.91
C GLY A 98 4.14 8.26 1.79
N ARG A 99 5.44 8.58 1.71
CA ARG A 99 6.01 9.35 0.60
C ARG A 99 5.98 8.57 -0.70
N GLY A 100 6.45 7.31 -0.68
CA GLY A 100 6.46 6.46 -1.86
C GLY A 100 5.06 6.20 -2.42
N ASP A 101 4.06 6.06 -1.56
CA ASP A 101 2.65 5.95 -1.97
C ASP A 101 2.12 7.24 -2.61
N ALA A 102 2.38 8.40 -2.00
CA ALA A 102 1.96 9.69 -2.57
C ALA A 102 2.66 10.02 -3.91
N GLU A 103 3.91 9.58 -4.10
CA GLU A 103 4.65 9.74 -5.35
C GLU A 103 4.13 8.80 -6.46
N ARG A 104 3.72 7.58 -6.11
CA ARG A 104 3.17 6.59 -7.08
C ARG A 104 1.73 6.89 -7.47
N ASN A 105 0.92 7.38 -6.54
CA ASN A 105 -0.49 7.69 -6.75
C ASN A 105 -0.79 9.16 -6.41
N PRO A 106 -0.62 10.08 -7.39
CA PRO A 106 -0.89 11.50 -7.21
C PRO A 106 -2.36 11.78 -6.85
N ASP A 107 -3.27 10.95 -7.35
CA ASP A 107 -4.70 11.00 -7.05
C ASP A 107 -4.98 10.42 -5.65
N PRO A 108 -5.50 11.23 -4.70
CA PRO A 108 -5.79 10.80 -3.33
C PRO A 108 -6.71 9.57 -3.25
N ASP A 109 -7.66 9.46 -4.17
CA ASP A 109 -8.68 8.40 -4.14
C ASP A 109 -8.13 7.05 -4.59
N ARG A 110 -6.95 7.04 -5.21
CA ARG A 110 -6.28 5.81 -5.68
C ARG A 110 -5.19 5.32 -4.74
N ARG A 111 -4.92 6.01 -3.63
CA ARG A 111 -3.82 5.67 -2.70
C ARG A 111 -4.02 4.27 -2.10
N GLU A 112 -2.91 3.61 -1.79
CA GLU A 112 -2.95 2.30 -1.17
C GLU A 112 -3.49 2.41 0.27
N ASP A 113 -4.22 1.39 0.73
CA ASP A 113 -4.67 1.28 2.12
C ASP A 113 -3.51 0.82 3.02
N LEU A 114 -2.58 1.76 3.24
CA LEU A 114 -1.43 1.56 4.12
C LEU A 114 -1.87 1.32 5.57
N ALA A 115 -3.04 1.82 5.99
CA ALA A 115 -3.54 1.61 7.34
C ALA A 115 -3.79 0.12 7.59
N MET A 116 -4.46 -0.56 6.66
CA MET A 116 -4.66 -2.00 6.74
C MET A 116 -3.33 -2.77 6.84
N TRP A 117 -2.34 -2.43 6.02
CA TRP A 117 -1.07 -3.16 5.99
C TRP A 117 -0.23 -2.94 7.24
N TRP A 118 -0.19 -1.73 7.77
CA TRP A 118 0.51 -1.42 9.03
C TRP A 118 -0.18 -2.05 10.24
N LEU A 119 -1.52 -2.15 10.23
CA LEU A 119 -2.26 -2.86 11.26
C LEU A 119 -1.96 -4.36 11.25
N LEU A 120 -2.05 -5.00 10.08
CA LEU A 120 -1.73 -6.42 9.92
C LEU A 120 -0.27 -6.72 10.29
N GLY A 121 0.65 -5.84 9.87
CA GLY A 121 2.07 -5.94 10.21
C GLY A 121 2.31 -5.85 11.73
N GLY A 122 1.65 -4.92 12.42
CA GLY A 122 1.74 -4.77 13.87
C GLY A 122 1.18 -5.96 14.65
N ILE A 123 0.02 -6.48 14.24
CA ILE A 123 -0.58 -7.69 14.84
C ILE A 123 0.33 -8.90 14.63
N PHE A 124 0.82 -9.11 13.41
CA PHE A 124 1.73 -10.19 13.09
C PHE A 124 3.02 -10.10 13.91
N ALA A 125 3.61 -8.91 14.00
CA ALA A 125 4.79 -8.66 14.82
C ALA A 125 4.53 -8.97 16.30
N GLY A 126 3.39 -8.54 16.84
CA GLY A 126 2.98 -8.82 18.22
C GLY A 126 2.85 -10.30 18.53
N VAL A 127 2.11 -11.05 17.70
CA VAL A 127 1.89 -12.49 17.90
C VAL A 127 3.18 -13.28 17.74
N VAL A 128 3.94 -13.03 16.66
CA VAL A 128 5.19 -13.76 16.39
C VAL A 128 6.25 -13.46 17.44
N SER A 129 6.37 -12.21 17.87
CA SER A 129 7.35 -11.85 18.91
C SER A 129 6.98 -12.42 20.28
N GLY A 130 5.70 -12.38 20.67
CA GLY A 130 5.22 -13.00 21.90
C GLY A 130 5.46 -14.50 21.91
N LEU A 131 5.15 -15.18 20.81
CA LEU A 131 5.41 -16.62 20.66
C LEU A 131 6.91 -16.94 20.70
N ALA A 132 7.75 -16.14 20.05
CA ALA A 132 9.20 -16.34 20.05
C ALA A 132 9.81 -16.16 21.46
N ILE A 133 9.40 -15.12 22.20
CA ILE A 133 9.87 -14.91 23.58
C ILE A 133 9.41 -16.03 24.50
N TRP A 134 8.16 -16.48 24.37
CA TRP A 134 7.66 -17.63 25.13
C TRP A 134 8.45 -18.91 24.81
N LEU A 135 8.79 -19.15 23.54
CA LEU A 135 9.65 -20.29 23.17
C LEU A 135 11.06 -20.17 23.78
N ILE A 136 11.64 -18.97 23.77
CA ILE A 136 12.97 -18.72 24.34
C ILE A 136 12.97 -18.92 25.86
N SER A 137 11.91 -18.52 26.57
CA SER A 137 11.83 -18.70 28.03
C SER A 137 11.78 -20.16 28.48
N LEU A 138 11.40 -21.10 27.59
CA LEU A 138 11.43 -22.53 27.91
C LEU A 138 12.86 -23.08 28.11
N PHE A 139 13.87 -22.40 27.55
CA PHE A 139 15.26 -22.84 27.58
C PHE A 139 16.16 -21.92 28.41
N ASN A 140 15.64 -20.81 28.93
CA ASN A 140 16.42 -19.82 29.67
C ASN A 140 15.62 -19.19 30.82
N ASP A 141 15.94 -19.59 32.06
CA ASP A 141 15.33 -19.06 33.29
C ASP A 141 15.60 -17.56 33.52
N GLY A 142 16.58 -16.98 32.81
CA GLY A 142 16.90 -15.55 32.87
C GLY A 142 15.95 -14.65 32.06
N ILE A 143 15.05 -15.22 31.26
CA ILE A 143 14.11 -14.46 30.42
C ILE A 143 12.70 -14.63 30.98
N TYR A 144 12.20 -13.58 31.63
CA TYR A 144 10.84 -13.54 32.15
C TYR A 144 9.84 -13.40 31.00
N ALA A 145 9.13 -14.48 30.69
CA ALA A 145 7.92 -14.47 29.87
C ALA A 145 6.71 -14.72 30.75
N ALA A 146 5.61 -14.02 30.45
CA ALA A 146 4.33 -14.31 31.09
C ALA A 146 3.75 -15.65 30.57
N SER A 147 2.52 -15.98 30.99
CA SER A 147 1.82 -17.12 30.39
C SER A 147 1.64 -16.92 28.87
N ILE A 148 1.59 -18.01 28.11
CA ILE A 148 1.41 -17.96 26.65
C ILE A 148 0.17 -17.15 26.24
N LEU A 149 -0.92 -17.21 27.02
CA LEU A 149 -2.11 -16.40 26.79
C LEU A 149 -1.82 -14.91 26.91
N ALA A 150 -1.06 -14.48 27.92
CA ALA A 150 -0.72 -13.07 28.13
C ALA A 150 0.21 -12.54 27.03
N GLU A 151 1.16 -13.36 26.58
CA GLU A 151 2.05 -12.98 25.48
C GLU A 151 1.31 -12.87 24.13
N LEU A 152 0.39 -13.79 23.84
CA LEU A 152 -0.37 -13.76 22.58
C LEU A 152 -1.49 -12.72 22.56
N THR A 153 -1.87 -12.15 23.70
CA THR A 153 -2.98 -11.18 23.79
C THR A 153 -2.51 -9.80 24.20
N THR A 154 -2.06 -9.63 25.44
CA THR A 154 -1.63 -8.34 26.00
C THR A 154 -0.38 -7.83 25.30
N THR A 155 0.67 -8.67 25.20
CA THR A 155 1.90 -8.27 24.51
C THR A 155 1.62 -8.03 23.04
N ALA A 156 0.86 -8.92 22.37
CA ALA A 156 0.52 -8.76 20.97
C ALA A 156 -0.26 -7.46 20.68
N ALA A 157 -1.29 -7.15 21.48
CA ALA A 157 -2.07 -5.91 21.34
C ALA A 157 -1.20 -4.68 21.59
N PHE A 158 -0.34 -4.72 22.61
CA PHE A 158 0.57 -3.62 22.92
C PHE A 158 1.56 -3.36 21.77
N VAL A 159 2.19 -4.41 21.24
CA VAL A 159 3.10 -4.29 20.09
C VAL A 159 2.35 -3.78 18.86
N ALA A 160 1.14 -4.29 18.61
CA ALA A 160 0.31 -3.82 17.49
C ALA A 160 0.05 -2.31 17.59
N LEU A 161 -0.31 -1.80 18.77
CA LEU A 161 -0.50 -0.37 18.99
C LEU A 161 0.80 0.44 18.85
N LEU A 162 1.90 -0.06 19.42
CA LEU A 162 3.23 0.56 19.31
C LEU A 162 3.74 0.63 17.88
N VAL A 163 3.32 -0.27 16.99
CA VAL A 163 3.65 -0.20 15.57
C VAL A 163 2.66 0.70 14.84
N PHE A 164 1.36 0.46 15.03
CA PHE A 164 0.31 1.07 14.23
C PHE A 164 0.22 2.59 14.41
N VAL A 165 0.20 3.08 15.65
CA VAL A 165 0.00 4.51 15.94
C VAL A 165 1.12 5.39 15.37
N PRO A 166 2.41 5.17 15.68
CA PRO A 166 3.49 5.97 15.12
C PRO A 166 3.66 5.77 13.61
N ALA A 167 3.28 4.59 13.09
CA ALA A 167 3.28 4.37 11.65
C ALA A 167 2.22 5.23 10.95
N MET A 168 0.99 5.31 11.47
CA MET A 168 -0.04 6.16 10.88
C MET A 168 0.34 7.64 10.91
N ALA A 169 0.92 8.11 12.01
CA ALA A 169 1.48 9.46 12.08
C ALA A 169 2.58 9.67 11.02
N GLY A 170 3.48 8.70 10.85
CA GLY A 170 4.55 8.73 9.85
C GLY A 170 4.04 8.73 8.41
N VAL A 171 3.12 7.82 8.07
CA VAL A 171 2.50 7.74 6.73
C VAL A 171 1.81 9.05 6.38
N PHE A 172 1.02 9.60 7.32
CA PHE A 172 0.34 10.87 7.11
C PHE A 172 1.33 12.02 6.90
N ALA A 173 2.37 12.12 7.73
CA ALA A 173 3.43 13.10 7.55
C ALA A 173 4.14 12.94 6.19
N GLY A 174 4.40 11.70 5.77
CA GLY A 174 5.00 11.40 4.47
C GLY A 174 4.15 11.88 3.30
N ARG A 175 2.85 11.56 3.31
CA ARG A 175 1.89 12.01 2.29
C ARG A 175 1.81 13.55 2.24
N LEU A 176 1.73 14.20 3.41
CA LEU A 176 1.69 15.67 3.49
C LEU A 176 2.94 16.34 2.93
N LEU A 177 4.13 15.78 3.16
CA LEU A 177 5.38 16.33 2.64
C LEU A 177 5.42 16.32 1.12
N VAL A 178 4.83 15.30 0.48
CA VAL A 178 4.75 15.18 -0.98
C VAL A 178 3.66 16.08 -1.55
N ASP A 179 2.47 16.09 -0.94
CA ASP A 179 1.35 16.92 -1.37
C ASP A 179 1.68 18.42 -1.34
N ARG A 180 2.46 18.86 -0.34
CA ARG A 180 2.95 20.24 -0.25
C ARG A 180 3.88 20.60 -1.40
N LYS A 181 4.80 19.70 -1.77
CA LYS A 181 5.73 19.93 -2.88
C LYS A 181 5.01 20.06 -4.21
N HIS A 182 4.02 19.20 -4.48
CA HIS A 182 3.24 19.29 -5.72
C HIS A 182 2.47 20.62 -5.83
N LYS A 183 1.89 21.09 -4.73
CA LYS A 183 1.21 22.40 -4.70
C LYS A 183 2.18 23.56 -4.96
N GLU A 184 3.36 23.51 -4.37
CA GLU A 184 4.41 24.53 -4.56
C GLU A 184 4.90 24.55 -6.02
N HIS A 185 5.16 23.38 -6.61
CA HIS A 185 5.55 23.28 -8.02
C HIS A 185 4.44 23.76 -8.98
N ALA A 186 3.18 23.45 -8.70
CA ALA A 186 2.06 23.95 -9.49
C ALA A 186 1.92 25.48 -9.40
N ALA A 187 2.10 26.06 -8.21
CA ALA A 187 2.07 27.50 -8.01
C ALA A 187 3.20 28.22 -8.78
N LEU A 188 4.41 27.65 -8.79
CA LEU A 188 5.55 28.19 -9.55
C LEU A 188 5.32 28.12 -11.08
N GLN A 189 4.77 27.02 -11.59
CA GLN A 189 4.44 26.91 -13.02
C GLN A 189 3.34 27.90 -13.44
N GLN A 190 2.36 28.13 -12.58
CA GLN A 190 1.29 29.09 -12.84
C GLN A 190 1.83 30.53 -12.85
N SER A 191 2.74 30.89 -11.92
CA SER A 191 3.38 32.22 -11.95
C SER A 191 4.23 32.43 -13.19
N ASP A 192 5.01 31.42 -13.61
CA ASP A 192 5.81 31.53 -14.84
C ASP A 192 4.90 31.75 -16.06
N THR A 193 3.80 30.98 -16.16
CA THR A 193 2.84 31.10 -17.27
C THR A 193 2.17 32.47 -17.32
N ASP A 194 1.78 33.03 -16.16
CA ASP A 194 1.16 34.36 -16.03
C ASP A 194 2.13 35.48 -16.48
N VAL A 195 3.41 35.37 -16.09
CA VAL A 195 4.45 36.31 -16.53
C VAL A 195 4.65 36.26 -18.05
N PHE A 196 4.66 35.07 -18.66
CA PHE A 196 4.76 34.96 -20.11
C PHE A 196 3.53 35.53 -20.84
N GLN A 197 2.33 35.36 -20.28
CA GLN A 197 1.12 35.97 -20.85
C GLN A 197 1.16 37.50 -20.77
N ALA A 198 1.57 38.07 -19.64
CA ALA A 198 1.68 39.52 -19.48
C ALA A 198 2.66 40.15 -20.49
N VAL A 199 3.82 39.51 -20.72
CA VAL A 199 4.81 39.98 -21.71
C VAL A 199 4.28 39.90 -23.14
N GLN A 200 3.52 38.84 -23.46
CA GLN A 200 2.91 38.66 -24.78
C GLN A 200 1.85 39.76 -25.06
N GLU A 201 1.02 40.09 -24.06
CA GLU A 201 0.01 41.15 -24.17
C GLU A 201 0.64 42.54 -24.36
N GLU A 202 1.73 42.85 -23.66
CA GLU A 202 2.46 44.11 -23.84
C GLU A 202 3.09 44.24 -25.24
N ALA A 203 3.63 43.14 -25.76
CA ALA A 203 4.20 43.10 -27.11
C ALA A 203 3.13 43.30 -28.22
N ASP A 204 1.93 42.78 -28.01
CA ASP A 204 0.81 42.95 -28.96
C ASP A 204 0.18 44.35 -28.85
N ALA A 205 0.15 44.97 -27.66
CA ALA A 205 -0.36 46.33 -27.46
C ALA A 205 0.53 47.43 -28.08
N THR A 206 1.79 47.11 -28.39
CA THR A 206 2.77 48.06 -28.93
C THR A 206 2.85 48.04 -30.48
N LYS A 207 2.10 47.14 -31.15
CA LYS A 207 2.00 47.06 -32.62
C LYS A 207 0.77 47.79 -33.15
#